data_AF-A0A5K1AXI7-F1
#
_entry.id   AF-A0A5K1AXI7-F1
#
_cell.length_a   1.000
_cell.length_b   1.000
_cell.length_c   1.000
_cell.angle_alpha   90.00
_cell.angle_beta   90.00
_cell.angle_gamma   90.00
#
_symmetry.space_group_name_H-M   'P 1'
#
loop_
_entity.id
_entity.type
_entity.pdbx_description
1 polymer ?
#
loop_
_entity_poly.entity_id
_entity_poly.type
_entity_poly.pdbx_seq_one_letter_code
_entity_poly.pdbx_strand_id
1 'polypeptide(L)'
;VGTSNWSFMTRRGGAVWQTNRVPAAPLQFRFVVTAGYDGKWIWAGREVLPADWKPGMVYDTGVQIQETAQEGCSPCDTSVWN
;
A
#
# COMPACT_ATOMS: atom_id res chain seq x y z
N VAL A 1 2.64 17.00 -11.11
CA VAL A 1 2.37 15.87 -10.19
C VAL A 1 1.15 16.26 -9.38
N GLY A 2 0.14 15.37 -9.31
CA GLY A 2 -1.20 15.64 -8.78
C GLY A 2 -1.23 16.27 -7.39
N THR A 3 -2.34 16.93 -7.06
CA THR A 3 -2.56 17.70 -5.82
C THR A 3 -2.04 16.96 -4.59
N SER A 4 -1.25 17.62 -3.74
CA SER A 4 -0.63 17.07 -2.51
C SER A 4 -1.62 16.63 -1.42
N ASN A 5 -2.92 16.62 -1.70
CA ASN A 5 -4.00 16.34 -0.76
C ASN A 5 -4.47 14.89 -0.91
N TRP A 6 -3.94 14.01 -0.07
CA TRP A 6 -4.38 12.62 0.02
C TRP A 6 -5.68 12.51 0.81
N SER A 7 -6.67 11.81 0.25
CA SER A 7 -7.91 11.47 0.95
C SER A 7 -7.83 10.07 1.54
N PHE A 8 -8.20 9.92 2.81
CA PHE A 8 -8.19 8.62 3.49
C PHE A 8 -9.31 7.70 2.99
N MET A 9 -9.04 6.40 2.99
CA MET A 9 -10.04 5.35 2.83
C MET A 9 -10.22 4.63 4.17
N THR A 10 -11.43 4.16 4.44
CA THR A 10 -11.75 3.39 5.66
C THR A 10 -11.61 1.90 5.38
N ARG A 11 -10.89 1.17 6.24
CA ARG A 11 -10.82 -0.29 6.19
C ARG A 11 -12.18 -0.87 6.61
N ARG A 12 -12.83 -1.63 5.74
CA ARG A 12 -14.12 -2.29 6.03
C ARG A 12 -13.92 -3.65 6.70
N GLY A 13 -12.89 -4.40 6.30
CA GLY A 13 -12.57 -5.74 6.77
C GLY A 13 -11.65 -6.47 5.79
N GLY A 14 -10.86 -7.44 6.27
CA GLY A 14 -9.87 -8.12 5.43
C GLY A 14 -8.93 -7.14 4.73
N ALA A 15 -8.75 -7.33 3.42
CA ALA A 15 -8.02 -6.46 2.50
C ALA A 15 -8.98 -5.59 1.64
N VAL A 16 -10.04 -5.04 2.26
CA VAL A 16 -11.01 -4.16 1.58
C VAL A 16 -11.05 -2.78 2.24
N TRP A 17 -10.91 -1.76 1.41
CA TRP A 17 -10.99 -0.35 1.78
C TRP A 17 -12.09 0.35 0.97
N GLN A 18 -12.76 1.33 1.58
CA GLN A 18 -13.84 2.08 0.95
C GLN A 18 -13.71 3.58 1.20
N THR A 19 -14.23 4.38 0.28
CA THR A 19 -14.41 5.83 0.44
C THR A 19 -15.64 6.27 -0.36
N ASN A 20 -16.35 7.28 0.14
CA ASN A 20 -17.44 7.94 -0.59
C ASN A 20 -16.98 9.27 -1.23
N ARG A 21 -15.68 9.58 -1.17
CA ARG A 21 -15.07 10.82 -1.69
C ARG A 21 -14.11 10.51 -2.83
N VAL A 22 -14.63 9.94 -3.91
CA VAL A 22 -13.83 9.57 -5.08
C VAL A 22 -13.75 10.76 -6.05
N PRO A 23 -12.55 11.27 -6.41
CA PRO A 23 -12.39 12.28 -7.46
C PRO A 23 -12.78 11.75 -8.84
N ALA A 24 -13.30 12.62 -9.71
CA ALA A 24 -13.63 12.30 -11.11
C ALA A 24 -12.39 12.36 -12.04
N ALA A 25 -11.29 11.73 -11.64
CA ALA A 25 -10.02 11.72 -12.36
C ALA A 25 -9.29 10.38 -12.14
N PRO A 26 -8.25 10.06 -12.93
CA PRO A 26 -7.39 8.92 -12.63
C PRO A 26 -6.80 9.03 -11.21
N LEU A 27 -6.76 7.90 -10.51
CA LEU A 27 -6.39 7.86 -9.10
C LEU A 27 -4.99 7.29 -8.91
N GLN A 28 -4.25 7.94 -8.02
CA GLN A 28 -3.03 7.42 -7.41
C GLN A 28 -3.36 6.85 -6.04
N PHE A 29 -2.76 5.72 -5.68
CA PHE A 29 -2.94 5.11 -4.37
C PHE A 29 -1.66 5.18 -3.54
N ARG A 30 -1.86 5.33 -2.22
CA ARG A 30 -0.82 5.28 -1.20
C ARG A 30 -1.29 4.40 -0.05
N PHE A 31 -0.40 3.54 0.41
CA PHE A 31 -0.63 2.57 1.48
C PHE A 31 0.40 2.77 2.59
N VAL A 32 0.01 2.49 3.83
CA VAL A 32 0.97 2.18 4.90
C VAL A 32 1.08 0.66 4.95
N VAL A 33 2.29 0.14 4.86
CA VAL A 33 2.59 -1.25 5.14
C VAL A 33 3.24 -1.29 6.52
N THR A 34 2.58 -1.92 7.47
CA THR A 34 3.10 -2.11 8.83
C THR A 34 3.73 -3.49 8.91
N ALA A 35 5.05 -3.54 8.99
CA ALA A 35 5.82 -4.77 9.22
C ALA A 35 6.85 -4.48 10.32
N GLY A 36 6.81 -5.23 11.43
CA GLY A 36 7.65 -4.95 12.60
C GLY A 36 7.21 -3.68 13.36
N TYR A 37 8.18 -2.88 13.80
CA TYR A 37 7.96 -1.73 14.69
C TYR A 37 7.44 -0.47 13.96
N ASP A 38 7.80 -0.28 12.68
CA ASP A 38 7.49 0.94 11.94
C ASP A 38 6.55 0.69 10.74
N GLY A 39 5.72 1.69 10.44
CA GLY A 39 4.88 1.71 9.24
C GLY A 39 5.61 2.41 8.08
N LYS A 40 5.68 1.75 6.93
CA LYS A 40 6.27 2.32 5.71
C LYS A 40 5.20 2.83 4.76
N TRP A 41 5.36 4.07 4.30
CA TRP A 41 4.54 4.60 3.22
C TRP A 41 5.03 4.11 1.86
N ILE A 42 4.10 3.56 1.08
CA ILE A 42 4.34 3.06 -0.28
C ILE A 42 3.26 3.66 -1.20
N TRP A 43 3.64 4.15 -2.37
CA TRP A 43 2.70 4.70 -3.35
C TRP A 43 3.16 4.42 -4.78
N ALA A 44 2.21 4.38 -5.70
CA ALA A 44 2.53 4.26 -7.12
C ALA A 44 3.16 5.56 -7.64
N GLY A 45 4.16 5.50 -8.53
CA GLY A 45 4.80 6.69 -9.10
C GLY A 45 3.90 7.52 -10.04
N ARG A 46 2.73 6.99 -10.40
CA ARG A 46 1.74 7.57 -11.31
C ARG A 46 0.33 7.14 -10.92
N GLU A 47 -0.68 7.70 -11.57
CA GLU A 47 -2.05 7.24 -11.49
C GLU A 47 -2.17 5.81 -12.02
N VAL A 48 -2.77 4.92 -11.23
CA VAL A 48 -2.84 3.47 -11.48
C VAL A 48 -4.26 2.98 -11.69
N LEU A 49 -5.26 3.79 -11.33
CA LEU A 49 -6.65 3.52 -11.63
C LEU A 49 -7.18 4.59 -12.60
N PRO A 50 -7.65 4.21 -13.79
CA PRO A 50 -8.17 5.19 -14.75
C PRO A 50 -9.52 5.76 -14.27
N ALA A 51 -9.94 6.90 -14.80
CA ALA A 51 -11.20 7.55 -14.38
C ALA A 51 -12.46 6.71 -14.68
N ASP A 52 -12.41 5.88 -15.72
CA ASP A 52 -13.47 5.00 -16.21
C ASP A 52 -13.29 3.53 -15.75
N TRP A 53 -12.64 3.33 -14.60
CA TRP A 53 -12.45 2.00 -14.03
C TRP A 53 -13.77 1.25 -13.88
N LYS A 54 -13.73 -0.05 -14.16
CA LYS A 54 -14.90 -0.94 -14.08
C LYS A 54 -14.82 -1.88 -12.87
N PRO A 55 -15.96 -2.16 -12.20
CA PRO A 55 -16.03 -3.18 -11.15
C PRO A 55 -15.56 -4.55 -11.65
N GLY A 56 -14.89 -5.30 -10.77
CA GLY A 56 -14.42 -6.66 -11.07
C GLY A 56 -13.12 -6.73 -11.88
N MET A 57 -12.59 -5.59 -12.34
CA MET A 57 -11.31 -5.53 -13.04
C MET A 57 -10.13 -5.47 -12.08
N VAL A 58 -8.98 -5.97 -12.52
CA VAL A 58 -7.70 -5.87 -11.81
C VAL A 58 -6.84 -4.81 -12.49
N TYR A 59 -6.31 -3.88 -11.69
CA TYR A 59 -5.37 -2.85 -12.15
C TYR A 59 -4.06 -3.04 -11.40
N ASP A 60 -3.00 -3.39 -12.12
CA ASP A 60 -1.68 -3.61 -11.54
C ASP A 60 -0.95 -2.28 -11.36
N THR A 61 -0.52 -2.01 -10.14
CA THR A 61 0.23 -0.79 -9.80
C THR A 61 1.70 -0.88 -10.17
N GLY A 62 2.23 -2.09 -10.37
CA GLY A 62 3.66 -2.36 -10.55
C GLY A 62 4.52 -2.07 -9.32
N VAL A 63 3.92 -1.66 -8.21
CA VAL A 63 4.63 -1.33 -6.97
C VAL A 63 5.05 -2.61 -6.27
N GLN A 64 6.35 -2.73 -5.97
CA GLN A 64 6.91 -3.84 -5.22
C GLN A 64 7.52 -3.35 -3.91
N ILE A 65 7.35 -4.17 -2.87
CA ILE A 65 7.95 -3.98 -1.55
C ILE A 65 9.12 -4.95 -1.51
N GLN A 66 10.35 -4.42 -1.51
CA GLN A 66 11.57 -5.23 -1.54
C GLN A 66 12.23 -5.33 -0.16
N GLU A 67 11.64 -4.69 0.85
CA GLU A 67 12.19 -4.71 2.20
C GLU A 67 12.01 -6.08 2.84
N THR A 68 13.11 -6.62 3.36
CA THR A 68 13.06 -7.76 4.26
C THR A 68 12.57 -7.28 5.62
N ALA A 69 11.48 -7.87 6.13
CA ALA A 69 11.06 -7.63 7.50
C ALA A 69 12.17 -8.11 8.44
N GLN A 70 12.82 -7.18 9.13
CA GLN A 70 13.76 -7.54 10.17
C GLN A 70 12.93 -8.00 11.37
N GLU A 71 13.02 -9.27 11.72
CA GLU A 71 12.40 -9.79 12.93
C GLU A 71 12.99 -9.04 14.13
N GLY A 72 12.13 -8.51 14.98
CA GLY A 72 12.53 -7.93 16.27
C GLY A 72 12.90 -9.02 17.26
N CYS A 73 13.85 -9.89 16.90
CA CYS A 73 14.42 -10.84 17.84
C CYS A 73 15.59 -10.14 18.53
N SER A 74 15.55 -10.05 19.86
CA SER A 74 16.71 -9.60 20.63
C SER A 74 16.82 -10.43 21.91
N PRO A 75 17.90 -11.21 22.07
CA PRO A 75 18.94 -11.49 21.06
C PRO A 75 18.38 -12.39 19.94
N CYS A 76 18.62 -12.03 18.67
CA CYS A 76 18.43 -12.96 17.55
C CYS A 76 19.29 -14.20 17.80
N ASP A 77 18.75 -15.39 17.52
CA ASP A 77 19.56 -16.60 17.48
C ASP A 77 20.59 -16.47 16.33
N THR A 78 21.87 -16.42 16.68
CA THR A 78 23.00 -16.36 15.73
C THR A 78 23.59 -17.75 15.48
N SER A 79 22.95 -18.82 15.97
CA SER A 79 23.46 -20.17 15.79
C SER A 79 23.44 -20.57 14.31
N VAL A 80 24.62 -20.98 13.83
CA VAL A 80 24.78 -21.62 12.52
C VAL A 80 24.52 -23.10 12.73
N TRP A 81 23.44 -23.61 12.16
CA TRP A 81 23.14 -25.04 12.16
C TRP A 81 24.10 -25.73 11.18
N ASN A 82 25.10 -26.43 11.72
CA ASN A 82 26.00 -27.33 10.98
C ASN A 82 25.34 -28.69 10.71
#